data_AF-A0A7K3XHB7-F1
#
_entry.id   AF-A0A7K3XHB7-F1
#
_cell.length_a   1.000
_cell.length_b   1.000
_cell.length_c   1.000
_cell.angle_alpha   90.00
_cell.angle_beta   90.00
_cell.angle_gamma   90.00
#
_symmetry.space_group_name_H-M   'P 1'
#
loop_
_entity.id
_entity.type
_entity.pdbx_description
1 polymer ?
#
loop_
_entity_poly.entity_id
_entity_poly.type
_entity_poly.pdbx_seq_one_letter_code
_entity_poly.pdbx_strand_id
1 'polypeptide(L)'
;MSCRTAFKFRGMFTDDFENFDKVNASDTRRSLPRFQGEHLINNQHLTSALKACADGKNITTAQLALAWVLARGENIIPIPGTKKRKYLEQNANALDVILSEGEILEIESIIAKYPNTGDRYGEAALKMVNN
;
A
#
# COMPACT_ATOMS: atom_id res chain seq x y z
N MET A 1 14.73 17.53 7.76
CA MET A 1 13.68 17.56 6.72
C MET A 1 13.80 16.31 5.85
N SER A 2 13.05 15.25 6.15
CA SER A 2 12.97 14.07 5.28
C SER A 2 11.49 13.69 5.14
N CYS A 3 10.80 14.39 4.23
CA CYS A 3 9.47 13.98 3.79
C CYS A 3 9.66 13.03 2.60
N ARG A 4 9.87 11.75 2.89
CA ARG A 4 9.89 10.68 1.87
C ARG A 4 9.25 9.41 2.40
N THR A 5 7.97 9.48 2.74
CA THR A 5 7.13 8.27 2.82
C THR A 5 6.04 8.37 1.76
N ALA A 6 6.44 8.32 0.50
CA ALA A 6 5.50 8.23 -0.60
C ALA A 6 4.95 6.79 -0.67
N PHE A 7 3.77 6.57 -0.09
CA PHE A 7 3.01 5.33 -0.13
C PHE A 7 2.45 5.09 -1.56
N LYS A 8 3.32 4.79 -2.53
CA LYS A 8 2.93 4.61 -3.94
C LYS A 8 3.04 3.14 -4.34
N PHE A 9 1.93 2.43 -4.16
CA PHE A 9 1.86 0.97 -4.22
C PHE A 9 1.25 0.38 -5.51
N ARG A 10 1.00 1.18 -6.55
CA ARG A 10 0.47 0.72 -7.85
C ARG A 10 -0.70 -0.31 -7.75
N GLY A 11 -1.58 -0.14 -6.76
CA GLY A 11 -2.73 -1.03 -6.55
C GLY A 11 -2.44 -2.29 -5.71
N MET A 12 -1.34 -2.33 -4.95
CA MET A 12 -1.06 -3.46 -4.03
C MET A 12 -2.04 -3.55 -2.84
N PHE A 13 -2.69 -2.42 -2.50
CA PHE A 13 -3.65 -2.32 -1.39
C PHE A 13 -5.11 -2.19 -1.86
N THR A 14 -5.39 -2.58 -3.11
CA THR A 14 -6.77 -2.77 -3.57
C THR A 14 -7.20 -4.21 -3.32
N ASP A 15 -8.49 -4.42 -3.04
CA ASP A 15 -9.05 -5.70 -2.60
C ASP A 15 -8.75 -6.89 -3.55
N ASP A 16 -8.44 -6.61 -4.82
CA ASP A 16 -8.13 -7.60 -5.86
C ASP A 16 -6.69 -8.15 -5.80
N PHE A 17 -5.81 -7.65 -4.92
CA PHE A 17 -4.39 -8.00 -4.93
C PHE A 17 -4.09 -9.48 -4.57
N GLU A 18 -4.99 -10.13 -3.83
CA GLU A 18 -4.89 -11.55 -3.48
C GLU A 18 -4.89 -12.46 -4.73
N ASN A 19 -5.46 -11.99 -5.84
CA ASN A 19 -5.52 -12.73 -7.10
C ASN A 19 -4.55 -12.16 -8.15
N PHE A 20 -3.35 -11.72 -7.76
CA PHE A 20 -2.39 -11.15 -8.71
C PHE A 20 -2.07 -12.10 -9.88
N ASP A 21 -2.17 -13.41 -9.69
CA ASP A 21 -2.03 -14.40 -10.76
C ASP A 21 -3.06 -14.25 -11.89
N LYS A 22 -4.26 -13.73 -11.60
CA LYS A 22 -5.32 -13.46 -12.56
C LYS A 22 -5.14 -12.15 -13.32
N VAL A 23 -4.14 -11.34 -12.96
CA VAL A 23 -3.81 -10.12 -13.71
C VAL A 23 -3.30 -10.50 -15.09
N ASN A 24 -3.84 -9.83 -16.12
CA ASN A 24 -3.53 -10.07 -17.53
C ASN A 24 -2.02 -10.17 -17.76
N ALA A 25 -1.59 -11.15 -18.58
CA ALA A 25 -0.19 -11.37 -18.93
C ALA A 25 0.50 -10.12 -19.53
N SER A 26 -0.27 -9.23 -20.17
CA SER A 26 0.22 -7.98 -20.77
C SER A 26 0.40 -6.84 -19.75
N ASP A 27 0.05 -7.04 -18.48
CA ASP A 27 0.19 -6.00 -17.46
C ASP A 27 1.66 -5.82 -17.04
N THR A 28 2.15 -4.59 -17.24
CA THR A 28 3.52 -4.18 -16.87
C THR A 28 3.89 -4.47 -15.42
N ARG A 29 2.91 -4.59 -14.51
CA ARG A 29 3.17 -4.92 -13.10
C ARG A 29 3.81 -6.28 -12.92
N ARG A 30 3.53 -7.27 -13.78
CA ARG A 30 4.13 -8.61 -13.69
C ARG A 30 5.65 -8.60 -13.85
N SER A 31 6.18 -7.59 -14.56
CA SER A 31 7.62 -7.44 -14.77
C SER A 31 8.38 -6.81 -13.60
N LEU A 32 7.69 -6.32 -12.57
CA LEU A 32 8.33 -5.64 -11.45
C LEU A 32 8.78 -6.66 -10.38
N PRO A 33 9.99 -6.51 -9.80
CA PRO A 33 10.53 -7.47 -8.82
C PRO A 33 9.62 -7.74 -7.62
N ARG A 34 8.91 -6.72 -7.13
CA ARG A 34 7.97 -6.83 -5.99
C ARG A 34 6.73 -7.70 -6.24
N PHE A 35 6.47 -8.07 -7.50
CA PHE A 35 5.34 -8.90 -7.89
C PHE A 35 5.80 -10.25 -8.45
N GLN A 36 7.00 -10.71 -8.06
CA GLN A 36 7.58 -11.97 -8.51
C GLN A 36 8.05 -12.84 -7.34
N GLY A 37 7.93 -14.16 -7.50
CA GLY A 37 8.49 -15.16 -6.60
C GLY A 37 8.14 -14.94 -5.12
N GLU A 38 9.16 -15.01 -4.27
CA GLU A 38 9.02 -14.86 -2.81
C GLU A 38 8.56 -13.44 -2.41
N HIS A 39 8.89 -12.41 -3.18
CA HIS A 39 8.43 -11.04 -2.92
C HIS A 39 6.92 -10.90 -3.09
N LEU A 40 6.35 -11.56 -4.10
CA LEU A 40 4.89 -11.59 -4.29
C LEU A 40 4.19 -12.23 -3.08
N ILE A 41 4.68 -13.39 -2.65
CA ILE A 41 4.09 -14.16 -1.54
C ILE A 41 4.14 -13.33 -0.25
N ASN A 42 5.30 -12.76 0.07
CA ASN A 42 5.45 -11.90 1.24
C ASN A 42 4.55 -10.66 1.17
N ASN A 43 4.48 -9.99 0.02
CA ASN A 43 3.64 -8.81 -0.16
C ASN A 43 2.13 -9.16 -0.11
N GLN A 44 1.74 -10.36 -0.51
CA GLN A 44 0.38 -10.88 -0.32
C GLN A 44 0.07 -11.08 1.17
N HIS A 45 0.99 -11.68 1.95
CA HIS A 45 0.81 -11.80 3.39
C HIS A 45 0.68 -10.45 4.10
N LEU A 46 1.51 -9.47 3.70
CA LEU A 46 1.41 -8.09 4.18
C LEU A 46 0.01 -7.51 3.89
N THR A 47 -0.45 -7.60 2.64
CA THR A 47 -1.75 -7.04 2.25
C THR A 47 -2.91 -7.75 2.96
N SER A 48 -2.90 -9.09 3.05
CA SER A 48 -3.98 -9.83 3.72
C SER A 48 -4.03 -9.55 5.23
N ALA A 49 -2.88 -9.37 5.88
CA ALA A 49 -2.84 -8.98 7.30
C ALA A 49 -3.43 -7.58 7.52
N LEU A 50 -3.08 -6.60 6.67
CA LEU A 50 -3.64 -5.25 6.74
C LEU A 50 -5.14 -5.22 6.40
N LYS A 51 -5.58 -6.07 5.47
CA LYS A 51 -6.99 -6.24 5.13
C LYS A 51 -7.79 -6.73 6.34
N ALA A 52 -7.27 -7.70 7.09
CA ALA A 52 -7.93 -8.15 8.32
C ALA A 52 -8.09 -7.04 9.36
N CYS A 53 -7.08 -6.17 9.52
CA CYS A 53 -7.18 -5.00 10.39
C CYS A 53 -8.24 -3.99 9.88
N ALA A 54 -8.28 -3.77 8.56
CA ALA A 54 -9.25 -2.86 7.93
C ALA A 54 -10.70 -3.38 8.07
N ASP A 55 -10.91 -4.68 7.84
CA ASP A 55 -12.19 -5.37 7.98
C ASP A 55 -12.70 -5.27 9.42
N GLY A 56 -11.81 -5.40 10.41
CA GLY A 56 -12.14 -5.22 11.83
C GLY A 56 -12.70 -3.83 12.17
N LYS A 57 -12.37 -2.80 11.38
CA LYS A 57 -12.88 -1.43 11.51
C LYS A 57 -13.96 -1.08 10.49
N ASN A 58 -14.38 -2.04 9.66
CA ASN A 58 -15.33 -1.84 8.57
C ASN A 58 -14.90 -0.72 7.59
N ILE A 59 -13.59 -0.59 7.37
CA ILE A 59 -12.99 0.35 6.41
C ILE A 59 -12.23 -0.42 5.33
N THR A 60 -11.95 0.25 4.22
CA THR A 60 -11.14 -0.35 3.15
C THR A 60 -9.65 -0.32 3.51
N THR A 61 -8.88 -1.29 3.00
CA THR A 61 -7.41 -1.33 3.16
C THR A 61 -6.74 -0.04 2.67
N ALA A 62 -7.28 0.59 1.62
CA ALA A 62 -6.81 1.88 1.12
C ALA A 62 -7.02 3.03 2.12
N GLN A 63 -8.16 3.04 2.82
CA GLN A 63 -8.44 4.01 3.88
C GLN A 63 -7.53 3.79 5.08
N LEU A 64 -7.32 2.54 5.50
CA LEU A 64 -6.38 2.19 6.57
C LEU A 64 -4.97 2.72 6.27
N ALA A 65 -4.49 2.49 5.04
CA ALA A 65 -3.18 2.97 4.61
C ALA A 65 -3.08 4.51 4.62
N LEU A 66 -4.11 5.22 4.18
CA LEU A 66 -4.15 6.69 4.21
C LEU A 66 -4.18 7.22 5.65
N ALA A 67 -5.01 6.64 6.51
CA ALA A 67 -5.10 7.00 7.92
C ALA A 67 -3.77 6.79 8.66
N TRP A 68 -3.06 5.68 8.38
CA TRP A 68 -1.75 5.43 8.95
C TRP A 68 -0.69 6.46 8.49
N VAL A 69 -0.72 6.85 7.21
CA VAL A 69 0.18 7.90 6.69
C VAL A 69 -0.11 9.26 7.34
N LEU A 70 -1.38 9.57 7.60
CA LEU A 70 -1.77 10.81 8.30
C LEU A 70 -1.35 10.78 9.79
N ALA A 71 -1.45 9.62 10.44
CA ALA A 71 -1.04 9.43 11.83
C ALA A 71 0.48 9.62 12.06
N ARG A 72 1.29 9.49 11.00
CA ARG A 72 2.76 9.66 11.05
C ARG A 72 3.22 11.10 11.30
N GLY A 73 2.34 12.09 11.18
CA GLY A 73 2.66 13.47 11.55
C GLY A 73 1.75 14.50 10.89
N GLU A 74 1.53 15.61 11.60
CA GLU A 74 0.63 16.71 11.19
C GLU A 74 1.05 17.43 9.90
N ASN A 75 2.30 17.26 9.46
CA ASN A 75 2.86 17.87 8.25
C ASN A 75 2.83 16.95 7.02
N ILE A 76 2.02 15.89 7.03
CA ILE A 76 1.90 14.94 5.92
C ILE A 76 0.57 15.14 5.21
N ILE A 77 0.63 15.58 3.95
CA ILE A 77 -0.55 15.72 3.08
C ILE A 77 -0.50 14.62 2.01
N PRO A 78 -1.29 13.54 2.16
CA PRO A 78 -1.37 12.52 1.12
C PRO A 78 -2.07 13.09 -0.11
N ILE A 79 -1.53 12.80 -1.31
CA ILE A 79 -2.15 13.16 -2.60
C ILE A 79 -2.62 11.86 -3.26
N PRO A 80 -3.80 11.32 -2.88
CA PRO A 80 -4.31 10.09 -3.45
C PRO A 80 -4.77 10.32 -4.89
N GLY A 81 -4.12 9.65 -5.85
CA GLY A 81 -4.52 9.67 -7.24
C GLY A 81 -5.74 8.77 -7.48
N THR A 82 -6.84 9.33 -7.99
CA THR A 82 -8.01 8.56 -8.43
C THR A 82 -8.52 9.06 -9.78
N LYS A 83 -9.06 8.15 -10.60
CA LYS A 83 -9.73 8.48 -11.87
C LYS A 83 -11.26 8.39 -11.79
N LYS A 84 -11.83 7.86 -10.69
CA LYS A 84 -13.28 7.65 -10.53
C LYS A 84 -13.77 8.35 -9.26
N ARG A 85 -14.95 8.99 -9.35
CA ARG A 85 -15.57 9.72 -8.22
C ARG A 85 -15.79 8.85 -6.99
N LYS A 86 -16.28 7.61 -7.16
CA LYS A 86 -16.45 6.65 -6.06
C LYS A 86 -15.20 6.48 -5.19
N TYR A 87 -14.02 6.38 -5.81
CA TYR A 87 -12.76 6.23 -5.06
C TYR A 87 -12.30 7.56 -4.44
N LEU A 88 -12.70 8.71 -5.00
CA LEU A 88 -12.45 10.00 -4.36
C LEU A 88 -13.20 10.10 -3.03
N GLU A 89 -14.48 9.73 -3.02
CA GLU A 89 -15.31 9.71 -1.82
C GLU A 89 -14.75 8.75 -0.77
N GLN A 90 -14.34 7.54 -1.19
CA GLN A 90 -13.69 6.58 -0.29
C GLN A 90 -12.38 7.13 0.31
N ASN A 91 -11.55 7.78 -0.51
CA ASN A 91 -10.30 8.38 -0.04
C ASN A 91 -10.55 9.57 0.90
N ALA A 92 -11.61 10.36 0.66
CA ALA A 92 -12.00 11.47 1.53
C ALA A 92 -12.42 10.95 2.91
N ASN A 93 -13.22 9.88 2.95
CA ASN A 93 -13.63 9.23 4.20
C ASN A 93 -12.45 8.63 5.00
N ALA A 94 -11.25 8.51 4.42
CA ALA A 94 -10.06 8.10 5.17
C ALA A 94 -9.62 9.16 6.19
N LEU A 95 -9.98 10.43 5.99
CA LEU A 95 -9.66 11.52 6.92
C LEU A 95 -10.39 11.38 8.25
N ASP A 96 -11.54 10.73 8.25
CA ASP A 96 -12.37 10.52 9.45
C ASP A 96 -11.94 9.28 10.25
N VAL A 97 -10.95 8.51 9.75
CA VAL A 97 -10.45 7.31 10.41
C VAL A 97 -9.37 7.69 11.42
N ILE A 98 -9.73 7.61 12.71
CA ILE A 98 -8.79 7.78 13.82
C ILE A 98 -8.23 6.41 14.21
N LEU A 99 -6.91 6.28 14.14
CA LEU A 99 -6.18 5.10 14.61
C LEU A 99 -5.72 5.33 16.04
N SER A 100 -5.97 4.36 16.92
CA SER A 100 -5.42 4.35 18.27
C SER A 100 -3.94 3.95 18.25
N GLU A 101 -3.20 4.28 19.32
CA GLU A 101 -1.79 3.90 19.44
C GLU A 101 -1.59 2.38 19.34
N GLY A 102 -2.51 1.58 19.91
CA GLY A 102 -2.47 0.12 19.82
C GLY A 102 -2.60 -0.39 18.39
N GLU A 103 -3.47 0.21 17.58
CA GLU A 103 -3.65 -0.14 16.17
C GLU A 103 -2.46 0.30 15.32
N ILE A 104 -1.86 1.45 15.63
CA ILE A 104 -0.63 1.89 14.98
C ILE A 104 0.49 0.88 15.25
N LEU A 105 0.64 0.43 16.50
CA LEU A 105 1.62 -0.59 16.88
C LEU A 105 1.35 -1.94 16.21
N GLU A 106 0.08 -2.34 16.07
CA GLU A 106 -0.30 -3.55 15.34
C GLU A 106 0.11 -3.47 13.87
N ILE A 107 -0.20 -2.35 13.20
CA ILE A 107 0.19 -2.10 11.81
C ILE A 107 1.72 -2.11 11.67
N GLU A 108 2.44 -1.48 12.59
CA GLU A 108 3.90 -1.48 12.60
C GLU A 108 4.49 -2.89 12.80
N SER A 109 3.88 -3.70 13.67
CA SER A 109 4.26 -5.10 13.87
C SER A 109 4.03 -5.95 12.62
N ILE A 110 2.91 -5.73 11.93
CA ILE A 110 2.61 -6.40 10.64
C ILE A 110 3.66 -6.01 9.58
N ILE A 111 3.98 -4.72 9.47
CA ILE A 111 4.99 -4.22 8.53
C ILE A 111 6.39 -4.77 8.87
N ALA A 112 6.72 -4.90 10.16
CA ALA A 112 7.98 -5.50 10.59
C ALA A 112 8.05 -7.01 10.30
N LYS A 113 6.92 -7.72 10.44
CA LYS A 113 6.81 -9.15 10.15
C LYS A 113 6.87 -9.45 8.64
N TYR A 114 6.22 -8.62 7.82
CA TYR A 114 6.17 -8.76 6.37
C TYR A 114 6.68 -7.47 5.70
N PRO A 115 8.00 -7.24 5.69
CA PRO A 115 8.56 -6.03 5.10
C PRO A 115 8.22 -5.98 3.61
N ASN A 116 7.86 -4.81 3.06
CA ASN A 116 7.64 -4.67 1.62
C ASN A 116 8.95 -4.98 0.86
N THR A 117 8.99 -6.11 0.17
CA THR A 117 10.19 -6.59 -0.52
C THR A 117 10.06 -6.50 -2.04
N GLY A 118 11.22 -6.38 -2.69
CA GLY A 118 11.33 -6.21 -4.14
C GLY A 118 11.34 -4.75 -4.60
N ASP A 119 12.25 -4.47 -5.54
CA ASP A 119 12.46 -3.12 -6.03
C ASP A 119 11.25 -2.53 -6.74
N ARG A 120 11.21 -1.19 -6.73
CA ARG A 120 10.12 -0.42 -7.35
C ARG A 120 10.20 -0.39 -8.87
N TYR A 121 11.40 -0.57 -9.40
CA TYR A 121 11.71 -0.64 -10.81
C TYR A 121 12.59 -1.87 -11.04
N GLY A 122 12.56 -2.47 -12.23
CA GLY A 122 13.57 -3.46 -12.61
C GLY A 122 14.94 -2.81 -12.76
N GLU A 123 16.02 -3.59 -12.72
CA GLU A 123 17.41 -3.10 -12.76
C GLU A 123 17.68 -2.10 -13.91
N ALA A 124 17.17 -2.38 -15.11
CA ALA A 124 17.34 -1.52 -16.27
C ALA A 124 16.68 -0.14 -16.09
N ALA A 125 15.53 -0.09 -15.41
CA ALA A 125 14.84 1.16 -15.12
C ALA A 125 15.44 1.88 -13.90
N LEU A 126 15.93 1.16 -12.89
CA LEU A 126 16.70 1.72 -11.75
C LEU A 126 17.91 2.53 -12.23
N LYS A 127 18.64 2.04 -13.23
CA LYS A 127 19.78 2.76 -13.85
C LYS A 127 19.40 4.10 -14.48
N MET A 128 18.14 4.29 -14.87
CA MET A 128 17.68 5.55 -15.50
C MET A 128 17.16 6.57 -14.49
N VAL A 129 16.74 6.15 -13.29
CA VAL A 129 16.16 7.06 -12.28
C VAL A 129 17.21 7.57 -11.29
N ASN A 130 18.34 6.87 -11.14
CA ASN A 130 19.46 7.26 -10.27
C ASN A 130 20.51 8.09 -11.03
N ASN A 131 20.05 9.04 -11.85
CA ASN A 131 20.94 9.96 -12.57
C ASN A 131 21.23 11.21 -11.73
#